data_AF-A0A2T7FZI2-F1
#
_entry.id   AF-A0A2T7FZI2-F1
#
_cell.length_a   1.000
_cell.length_b   1.000
_cell.length_c   1.000
_cell.angle_alpha   90.00
_cell.angle_beta   90.00
_cell.angle_gamma   90.00
#
_symmetry.space_group_name_H-M   'P 1'
#
loop_
_entity.id
_entity.type
_entity.pdbx_description
1 polymer ?
#
loop_
_entity_poly.entity_id
_entity_poly.type
_entity_poly.pdbx_seq_one_letter_code
_entity_poly.pdbx_strand_id
1 'polypeptide(L)'
;MRNWAHSLILTLGLLAAPAVATPPQVVWITDALFAQNDEVVLVLRTIGDNHGSHFTTQTDTFLLTVDRADGGLRAVAPVERVVDHHLGEPEIDKTTFTPIDGAVNPYAVRAELNAAPLADPVVTDWQLARIAPDSLQVVEGEEVTHRIGFDALRAQLAASVRQTRDLLPVLHGPIPGAEPDPESIDFARECATDAVYARFEMDQTPPAMARMICEDREAGGVSTYWVTVPAVGG
;
A
#
# COMPACT_ATOMS: atom_id res chain seq x y z
N MET A 1 -4.97 -45.72 63.07
CA MET A 1 -5.17 -45.80 61.60
C MET A 1 -5.26 -44.37 61.08
N ARG A 2 -4.22 -43.89 60.40
CA ARG A 2 -3.98 -42.46 60.09
C ARG A 2 -4.14 -42.30 58.58
N ASN A 3 -5.05 -41.45 58.12
CA ASN A 3 -5.37 -41.22 56.70
C ASN A 3 -4.28 -40.36 56.03
N TRP A 4 -3.55 -40.91 55.06
CA TRP A 4 -2.45 -40.25 54.31
C TRP A 4 -2.80 -40.00 52.82
N ALA A 5 -4.06 -39.74 52.48
CA ALA A 5 -4.52 -39.72 51.08
C ALA A 5 -5.16 -38.40 50.61
N HIS A 6 -4.72 -37.23 51.11
CA HIS A 6 -5.33 -35.95 50.71
C HIS A 6 -4.32 -34.80 50.50
N SER A 7 -3.13 -35.05 49.96
CA SER A 7 -2.18 -33.96 49.68
C SER A 7 -1.37 -34.18 48.41
N LEU A 8 -2.04 -34.53 47.31
CA LEU A 8 -1.39 -34.69 46.02
C LEU A 8 -2.27 -34.26 44.84
N ILE A 9 -3.03 -33.18 45.00
CA ILE A 9 -3.73 -32.51 43.89
C ILE A 9 -3.73 -31.01 44.18
N LEU A 10 -2.58 -30.32 44.13
CA LEU A 10 -2.57 -28.84 44.14
C LEU A 10 -1.21 -28.22 43.77
N THR A 11 -0.47 -28.80 42.84
CA THR A 11 0.82 -28.23 42.37
C THR A 11 1.04 -28.50 40.87
N LEU A 12 0.04 -28.17 40.04
CA LEU A 12 0.14 -28.27 38.58
C LEU A 12 -0.61 -27.13 37.85
N GLY A 13 -0.76 -25.97 38.50
CA GLY A 13 -1.64 -24.90 38.00
C GLY A 13 -0.98 -23.55 37.70
N LEU A 14 0.34 -23.37 37.79
CA LEU A 14 0.93 -22.03 37.88
C LEU A 14 2.18 -21.77 37.01
N LEU A 15 2.35 -22.50 35.91
CA LEU A 15 3.36 -22.19 34.88
C LEU A 15 2.75 -22.02 33.49
N ALA A 16 1.52 -21.52 33.40
CA ALA A 16 1.08 -20.88 32.17
C ALA A 16 1.79 -19.52 32.09
N ALA A 17 3.01 -19.52 31.55
CA ALA A 17 3.61 -18.29 31.07
C ALA A 17 2.58 -17.62 30.14
N PRO A 18 2.42 -16.28 30.18
CA PRO A 18 1.51 -15.62 29.27
C PRO A 18 1.89 -16.05 27.86
N ALA A 19 0.97 -16.75 27.19
CA ALA A 19 1.10 -17.03 25.78
C ALA A 19 1.01 -15.67 25.10
N VAL A 20 2.15 -15.05 24.85
CA VAL A 20 2.23 -13.88 23.97
C VAL A 20 1.93 -14.44 22.60
N ALA A 21 0.68 -14.27 22.15
CA ALA A 21 0.28 -14.69 20.82
C ALA A 21 1.18 -13.97 19.81
N THR A 22 1.83 -14.73 18.93
CA THR A 22 2.50 -14.14 17.77
C THR A 22 1.47 -13.33 17.00
N PRO A 23 1.76 -12.07 16.62
CA PRO A 23 0.78 -11.27 15.90
C PRO A 23 0.49 -11.90 14.55
N PRO A 24 -0.69 -11.64 13.96
CA PRO A 24 -0.92 -11.98 12.56
C PRO A 24 0.14 -11.32 11.68
N GLN A 25 0.50 -12.01 10.59
CA GLN A 25 1.30 -11.36 9.55
C GLN A 25 0.42 -10.35 8.83
N VAL A 26 0.89 -9.12 8.75
CA VAL A 26 0.19 -8.01 8.09
C VAL A 26 1.12 -7.43 7.06
N VAL A 27 0.63 -7.37 5.83
CA VAL A 27 1.31 -6.68 4.72
C VAL A 27 0.46 -5.48 4.33
N TRP A 28 1.10 -4.33 4.16
CA TRP A 28 0.42 -3.10 3.79
C TRP A 28 1.16 -2.34 2.71
N ILE A 29 0.42 -1.60 1.89
CA ILE A 29 0.96 -0.80 0.80
C ILE A 29 0.74 0.69 1.11
N THR A 30 1.70 1.54 0.78
CA THR A 30 1.53 2.98 0.88
C THR A 30 2.08 3.66 -0.36
N ASP A 31 1.19 4.28 -1.12
CA ASP A 31 1.55 5.06 -2.30
C ASP A 31 1.66 6.55 -1.98
N ALA A 32 2.73 7.18 -2.47
CA ALA A 32 2.96 8.61 -2.42
C ALA A 32 3.24 9.15 -3.82
N LEU A 33 2.55 10.23 -4.19
CA LEU A 33 2.84 10.98 -5.40
C LEU A 33 4.21 11.66 -5.27
N PHE A 34 5.08 11.48 -6.27
CA PHE A 34 6.46 11.98 -6.22
C PHE A 34 6.75 13.08 -7.24
N ALA A 35 6.39 12.85 -8.51
CA ALA A 35 6.63 13.80 -9.59
C ALA A 35 5.73 13.48 -10.79
N GLN A 36 5.64 14.37 -11.77
CA GLN A 36 4.94 14.10 -13.03
C GLN A 36 5.50 14.90 -14.20
N ASN A 37 5.15 14.49 -15.42
CA ASN A 37 5.22 15.33 -16.62
C ASN A 37 3.92 15.17 -17.42
N ASP A 38 3.94 15.53 -18.71
CA ASP A 38 2.75 15.46 -19.55
C ASP A 38 2.29 14.01 -19.81
N GLU A 39 3.20 13.03 -19.73
CA GLU A 39 2.93 11.63 -20.08
C GLU A 39 2.81 10.68 -18.89
N VAL A 40 3.55 10.93 -17.81
CA VAL A 40 3.67 9.99 -16.68
C VAL A 40 3.53 10.65 -15.33
N VAL A 41 3.08 9.87 -14.36
CA VAL A 41 3.18 10.17 -12.94
C VAL A 41 4.15 9.18 -12.30
N LEU A 42 5.04 9.70 -11.48
CA LEU A 42 5.94 8.93 -10.64
C LEU A 42 5.30 8.76 -9.26
N VAL A 43 5.16 7.50 -8.84
CA VAL A 43 4.63 7.12 -7.53
C VAL A 43 5.72 6.37 -6.77
N LEU A 44 5.99 6.79 -5.53
CA LEU A 44 6.77 6.01 -4.59
C LEU A 44 5.82 5.08 -3.86
N ARG A 45 5.99 3.78 -4.06
CA ARG A 45 5.27 2.75 -3.32
C ARG A 45 6.16 2.19 -2.24
N THR A 46 5.66 2.14 -1.02
CA THR A 46 6.26 1.37 0.06
C THR A 46 5.38 0.17 0.35
N ILE A 47 5.99 -1.01 0.50
CA ILE A 47 5.29 -2.20 0.97
C ILE A 47 5.93 -2.67 2.27
N GLY A 48 5.16 -2.61 3.35
CA GLY A 48 5.55 -3.05 4.68
C GLY A 48 5.06 -4.47 4.96
N ASP A 49 5.85 -5.25 5.69
CA ASP A 49 5.50 -6.59 6.15
C ASP A 49 6.08 -6.83 7.56
N ASN A 50 5.23 -7.15 8.53
CA ASN A 50 5.68 -7.40 9.91
C ASN A 50 6.23 -8.84 10.14
N HIS A 51 6.19 -9.71 9.12
CA HIS A 51 6.57 -11.12 9.19
C HIS A 51 5.90 -11.91 10.33
N GLY A 52 4.69 -11.50 10.77
CA GLY A 52 4.02 -12.11 11.93
C GLY A 52 4.78 -11.89 13.25
N SER A 53 5.55 -10.81 13.34
CA SER A 53 6.36 -10.43 14.49
C SER A 53 5.99 -9.03 14.98
N HIS A 54 6.05 -8.81 16.29
CA HIS A 54 5.94 -7.47 16.89
C HIS A 54 7.23 -6.65 16.74
N PHE A 55 8.32 -7.31 16.35
CA PHE A 55 9.67 -6.78 16.45
C PHE A 55 10.39 -6.77 15.11
N THR A 56 9.72 -7.12 14.02
CA THR A 56 10.31 -7.11 12.69
C THR A 56 9.40 -6.35 11.75
N THR A 57 9.95 -5.49 10.92
CA THR A 57 9.24 -4.92 9.78
C THR A 57 10.18 -4.84 8.60
N GLN A 58 9.86 -5.57 7.54
CA GLN A 58 10.48 -5.37 6.23
C GLN A 58 9.72 -4.25 5.50
N THR A 59 10.45 -3.33 4.91
CA THR A 59 9.94 -2.21 4.12
C THR A 59 10.64 -2.22 2.77
N ASP A 60 9.88 -2.46 1.71
CA ASP A 60 10.35 -2.40 0.33
C ASP A 60 9.82 -1.13 -0.34
N THR A 61 10.71 -0.29 -0.87
CA THR A 61 10.33 0.93 -1.59
C THR A 61 10.60 0.77 -3.08
N PHE A 62 9.64 1.18 -3.89
CA PHE A 62 9.65 1.10 -5.35
C PHE A 62 9.32 2.47 -5.94
N LEU A 63 9.89 2.74 -7.11
CA LEU A 63 9.46 3.82 -7.99
C LEU A 63 8.62 3.22 -9.12
N LEU A 64 7.35 3.61 -9.17
CA LEU A 64 6.41 3.25 -10.21
C LEU A 64 6.35 4.41 -11.21
N THR A 65 6.53 4.09 -12.50
CA THR A 65 6.26 5.03 -13.60
C THR A 65 4.92 4.66 -14.20
N VAL A 66 3.90 5.47 -13.93
CA VAL A 66 2.51 5.25 -14.31
C VAL A 66 2.19 6.12 -15.52
N ASP A 67 1.63 5.53 -16.57
CA ASP A 67 1.09 6.25 -17.72
C ASP A 67 -0.10 7.10 -17.30
N ARG A 68 -0.09 8.38 -17.65
CA ARG A 68 -1.18 9.31 -17.30
C ARG A 68 -2.47 9.02 -18.05
N ALA A 69 -2.41 8.48 -19.27
CA ALA A 69 -3.57 8.33 -20.13
C ALA A 69 -4.50 7.22 -19.66
N ASP A 70 -3.94 6.09 -19.23
CA ASP A 70 -4.72 4.89 -18.88
C ASP A 70 -4.39 4.32 -17.49
N GLY A 71 -3.40 4.87 -16.79
CA GLY A 71 -2.96 4.35 -15.50
C GLY A 71 -2.11 3.09 -15.56
N GLY A 72 -1.73 2.64 -16.75
CA GLY A 72 -0.87 1.49 -16.96
C GLY A 72 0.53 1.70 -16.39
N LEU A 73 1.17 0.64 -15.89
CA LEU A 73 2.57 0.72 -15.48
C LEU A 73 3.49 0.67 -16.69
N ARG A 74 4.28 1.73 -16.90
CA ARG A 74 5.37 1.75 -17.89
C ARG A 74 6.64 1.09 -17.35
N ALA A 75 6.93 1.27 -16.05
CA ALA A 75 8.09 0.69 -15.40
C ALA A 75 7.90 0.59 -13.87
N VAL A 76 8.59 -0.37 -13.27
CA VAL A 76 8.75 -0.52 -11.81
C VAL A 76 10.23 -0.71 -11.54
N ALA A 77 10.79 0.09 -10.64
CA ALA A 77 12.19 -0.02 -10.23
C ALA A 77 12.30 -0.08 -8.71
N PRO A 78 13.20 -0.92 -8.16
CA PRO A 78 13.39 -0.97 -6.72
C PRO A 78 14.21 0.25 -6.29
N VAL A 79 13.89 0.83 -5.14
CA VAL A 79 14.59 2.01 -4.60
C VAL A 79 15.39 1.61 -3.37
N GLU A 80 14.74 0.91 -2.44
CA GLU A 80 15.34 0.54 -1.17
C GLU A 80 14.66 -0.69 -0.59
N ARG A 81 15.40 -1.45 0.22
CA ARG A 81 14.87 -2.49 1.10
C ARG A 81 15.47 -2.33 2.49
N VAL A 82 14.60 -2.20 3.47
CA VAL A 82 14.96 -2.00 4.88
C VAL A 82 14.31 -3.08 5.73
N VAL A 83 15.05 -3.65 6.68
CA VAL A 83 14.49 -4.51 7.72
C VAL A 83 14.78 -3.88 9.07
N ASP A 84 13.74 -3.44 9.76
CA ASP A 84 13.83 -2.96 11.14
C ASP A 84 13.57 -4.12 12.10
N HIS A 85 14.40 -4.21 13.14
CA HIS A 85 14.27 -5.16 14.23
C HIS A 85 14.06 -4.43 15.56
N HIS A 86 12.83 -3.98 15.82
CA HIS A 86 12.48 -3.28 17.05
C HIS A 86 12.32 -4.24 18.23
N LEU A 87 13.39 -4.54 18.98
CA LEU A 87 13.34 -5.49 20.11
C LEU A 87 12.75 -4.90 21.41
N GLY A 88 12.04 -3.77 21.35
CA GLY A 88 11.49 -3.07 22.52
C GLY A 88 12.54 -2.30 23.34
N GLU A 89 13.77 -2.20 22.85
CA GLU A 89 14.84 -1.37 23.42
C GLU A 89 15.02 -0.12 22.55
N PRO A 90 14.55 1.06 22.99
CA PRO A 90 14.52 2.28 22.16
C PRO A 90 15.91 2.84 21.80
N GLU A 91 16.97 2.32 22.40
CA GLU A 91 18.33 2.83 22.26
C GLU A 91 19.18 2.09 21.21
N ILE A 92 18.70 0.96 20.68
CA ILE A 92 19.43 0.17 19.67
C ILE A 92 18.60 0.09 18.40
N ASP A 93 18.84 1.04 17.49
CA ASP A 93 18.38 0.93 16.11
C ASP A 93 19.08 -0.29 15.46
N LYS A 94 18.29 -1.30 15.11
CA LYS A 94 18.75 -2.52 14.41
C LYS A 94 18.27 -2.55 12.96
N THR A 95 18.09 -1.37 12.37
CA THR A 95 17.75 -1.22 10.96
C THR A 95 18.87 -1.76 10.09
N THR A 96 18.52 -2.70 9.22
CA THR A 96 19.41 -3.30 8.23
C THR A 96 18.97 -2.89 6.83
N PHE A 97 19.84 -2.17 6.12
CA PHE A 97 19.66 -1.86 4.70
C PHE A 97 20.14 -3.06 3.88
N THR A 98 19.20 -3.75 3.23
CA THR A 98 19.52 -4.94 2.45
C THR A 98 19.89 -4.53 1.02
N PRO A 99 21.06 -4.91 0.49
CA PRO A 99 21.40 -4.65 -0.89
C PRO A 99 20.36 -5.24 -1.85
N ILE A 100 19.97 -4.46 -2.85
CA ILE A 100 19.02 -4.86 -3.90
C ILE A 100 19.66 -4.59 -5.27
N ASP A 101 19.56 -5.58 -6.15
CA ASP A 101 20.04 -5.44 -7.52
C ASP A 101 19.16 -4.46 -8.30
N GLY A 102 19.78 -3.58 -9.08
CA GLY A 102 19.05 -2.63 -9.92
C GLY A 102 18.40 -1.48 -9.14
N ALA A 103 18.81 -1.22 -7.90
CA ALA A 103 18.31 -0.07 -7.12
C ALA A 103 18.52 1.25 -7.88
N VAL A 104 17.46 2.06 -7.96
CA VAL A 104 17.52 3.37 -8.63
C VAL A 104 17.43 4.52 -7.63
N ASN A 105 18.08 5.63 -7.96
CA ASN A 105 17.83 6.90 -7.28
C ASN A 105 16.58 7.56 -7.91
N PRO A 106 15.45 7.69 -7.19
CA PRO A 106 14.22 8.22 -7.77
C PRO A 106 14.37 9.67 -8.25
N TYR A 107 15.23 10.46 -7.61
CA TYR A 107 15.52 11.84 -8.05
C TYR A 107 16.27 11.89 -9.38
N ALA A 108 17.10 10.89 -9.67
CA ALA A 108 17.80 10.80 -10.95
C ALA A 108 16.82 10.44 -12.08
N VAL A 109 15.94 9.44 -11.86
CA VAL A 109 14.89 9.07 -12.81
C VAL A 109 13.94 10.24 -13.08
N ARG A 110 13.53 10.96 -12.02
CA ARG A 110 12.73 12.19 -12.15
C ARG A 110 13.41 13.23 -13.04
N ALA A 111 14.70 13.48 -12.83
CA ALA A 111 15.46 14.44 -13.62
C ALA A 111 15.59 14.01 -15.09
N GLU A 112 15.83 12.73 -15.34
CA GLU A 112 15.91 12.14 -16.70
C GLU A 112 14.59 12.31 -17.47
N LEU A 113 13.46 12.07 -16.81
CA LEU A 113 12.13 12.22 -17.40
C LEU A 113 11.65 13.68 -17.49
N ASN A 114 12.46 14.65 -17.04
CA ASN A 114 12.07 16.05 -16.87
C ASN A 114 10.75 16.20 -16.08
N ALA A 115 10.53 15.35 -15.09
CA ALA A 115 9.32 15.37 -14.29
C ALA A 115 9.41 16.44 -13.19
N ALA A 116 8.43 17.34 -13.18
CA ALA A 116 8.29 18.35 -12.16
C ALA A 116 7.90 17.69 -10.82
N PRO A 117 8.46 18.13 -9.69
CA PRO A 117 8.01 17.66 -8.38
C PRO A 117 6.54 18.03 -8.19
N LEU A 118 5.79 17.16 -7.52
CA LEU A 118 4.41 17.45 -7.17
C LEU A 118 4.37 18.31 -5.90
N ALA A 119 3.50 19.30 -5.89
CA ALA A 119 3.04 19.87 -4.63
C ALA A 119 2.16 18.84 -3.92
N ASP A 120 2.08 18.92 -2.60
CA ASP A 120 1.17 18.07 -1.83
C ASP A 120 -0.26 18.18 -2.41
N PRO A 121 -0.97 17.05 -2.58
CA PRO A 121 -2.35 17.07 -3.05
C PRO A 121 -3.18 17.97 -2.14
N VAL A 122 -3.84 18.96 -2.73
CA VAL A 122 -4.74 19.83 -1.99
C VAL A 122 -6.12 19.21 -2.04
N VAL A 123 -6.65 18.82 -0.88
CA VAL A 123 -8.07 18.50 -0.75
C VAL A 123 -8.83 19.80 -1.01
N THR A 124 -9.46 19.91 -2.17
CA THR A 124 -10.33 21.05 -2.48
C THR A 124 -11.77 20.63 -2.26
N ASP A 125 -12.59 21.52 -1.69
CA ASP A 125 -14.02 21.25 -1.45
C ASP A 125 -14.80 21.02 -2.76
N TRP A 126 -14.22 21.40 -3.90
CA TRP A 126 -14.85 21.34 -5.23
C TRP A 126 -14.63 20.01 -5.93
N GLN A 127 -13.51 19.32 -5.66
CA GLN A 127 -13.16 18.05 -6.28
C GLN A 127 -13.01 16.96 -5.23
N LEU A 128 -13.88 15.96 -5.33
CA LEU A 128 -13.92 14.83 -4.42
C LEU A 128 -13.86 13.54 -5.21
N ALA A 129 -13.08 12.58 -4.73
CA ALA A 129 -13.22 11.21 -5.15
C ALA A 129 -14.23 10.54 -4.22
N ARG A 130 -15.05 9.65 -4.77
CA ARG A 130 -15.97 8.82 -4.01
C ARG A 130 -16.05 7.42 -4.59
N ILE A 131 -16.26 6.46 -3.71
CA ILE A 131 -16.58 5.08 -4.07
C ILE A 131 -18.08 4.99 -4.31
N ALA A 132 -18.47 4.64 -5.54
CA ALA A 132 -19.83 4.28 -5.92
C ALA A 132 -19.99 2.75 -5.91
N PRO A 133 -21.20 2.17 -6.06
CA PRO A 133 -21.42 0.73 -5.93
C PRO A 133 -20.59 -0.15 -6.88
N ASP A 134 -20.17 0.38 -8.04
CA ASP A 134 -19.50 -0.36 -9.11
C ASP A 134 -18.25 0.35 -9.66
N SER A 135 -17.90 1.52 -9.10
CA SER A 135 -16.91 2.40 -9.68
C SER A 135 -16.29 3.34 -8.67
N LEU A 136 -15.07 3.77 -8.95
CA LEU A 136 -14.46 4.95 -8.35
C LEU A 136 -14.77 6.15 -9.25
N GLN A 137 -15.27 7.23 -8.66
CA GLN A 137 -15.68 8.44 -9.36
C GLN A 137 -14.94 9.64 -8.81
N VAL A 138 -14.51 10.54 -9.70
CA VAL A 138 -14.14 11.91 -9.32
C VAL A 138 -15.28 12.82 -9.75
N VAL A 139 -15.71 13.69 -8.82
CA VAL A 139 -16.78 14.66 -9.05
C VAL A 139 -16.25 16.07 -8.93
N GLU A 140 -16.80 16.97 -9.75
CA GLU A 140 -16.62 18.42 -9.63
C GLU A 140 -17.99 19.05 -9.37
N GLY A 141 -18.19 19.57 -8.15
CA GLY A 141 -19.53 19.92 -7.67
C GLY A 141 -20.45 18.69 -7.63
N GLU A 142 -21.48 18.66 -8.48
CA GLU A 142 -22.42 17.53 -8.59
C GLU A 142 -22.16 16.64 -9.82
N GLU A 143 -21.27 17.06 -10.72
CA GLU A 143 -21.01 16.37 -11.98
C GLU A 143 -19.91 15.32 -11.83
N VAL A 144 -20.13 14.12 -12.38
CA VAL A 144 -19.09 13.08 -12.45
C VAL A 144 -18.20 13.39 -13.64
N THR A 145 -16.98 13.85 -13.37
CA THR A 145 -16.01 14.21 -14.40
C THR A 145 -15.12 13.03 -14.79
N HIS A 146 -14.85 12.11 -13.86
CA HIS A 146 -14.02 10.93 -14.11
C HIS A 146 -14.64 9.68 -13.49
N ARG A 147 -14.42 8.53 -14.13
CA ARG A 147 -14.90 7.24 -13.64
C ARG A 147 -14.01 6.08 -14.07
N ILE A 148 -13.67 5.20 -13.13
CA ILE A 148 -13.11 3.87 -13.40
C ILE A 148 -14.02 2.80 -12.78
N GLY A 149 -14.40 1.81 -13.58
CA GLY A 149 -15.15 0.65 -13.07
C GLY A 149 -14.26 -0.27 -12.23
N PHE A 150 -14.84 -0.96 -11.24
CA PHE A 150 -14.06 -1.81 -10.33
C PHE A 150 -13.26 -2.91 -11.00
N ASP A 151 -13.71 -3.47 -12.13
CA ASP A 151 -12.93 -4.48 -12.84
C ASP A 151 -11.63 -3.91 -13.43
N ALA A 152 -11.69 -2.71 -14.01
CA ALA A 152 -10.51 -2.02 -14.53
C ALA A 152 -9.58 -1.56 -13.40
N LEU A 153 -10.16 -1.03 -12.31
CA LEU A 153 -9.44 -0.66 -11.11
C LEU A 153 -8.70 -1.86 -10.50
N ARG A 154 -9.37 -3.01 -10.37
CA ARG A 154 -8.79 -4.27 -9.91
C ARG A 154 -7.64 -4.70 -10.79
N ALA A 155 -7.80 -4.66 -12.11
CA ALA A 155 -6.75 -5.01 -13.06
C ALA A 155 -5.51 -4.11 -12.90
N GLN A 156 -5.71 -2.79 -12.75
CA GLN A 156 -4.62 -1.83 -12.51
C GLN A 156 -3.85 -2.15 -11.22
N LEU A 157 -4.57 -2.36 -10.11
CA LEU A 157 -3.96 -2.68 -8.82
C LEU A 157 -3.26 -4.04 -8.84
N ALA A 158 -3.91 -5.09 -9.34
CA ALA A 158 -3.36 -6.44 -9.40
C ALA A 158 -2.08 -6.51 -10.24
N ALA A 159 -2.07 -5.85 -11.41
CA ALA A 159 -0.86 -5.76 -12.24
C ALA A 159 0.26 -5.03 -11.49
N SER A 160 -0.08 -3.97 -10.76
CA SER A 160 0.88 -3.15 -10.04
C SER A 160 1.50 -3.85 -8.83
N VAL A 161 0.68 -4.48 -7.99
CA VAL A 161 1.14 -5.25 -6.84
C VAL A 161 1.99 -6.44 -7.29
N ARG A 162 1.54 -7.18 -8.31
CA ARG A 162 2.29 -8.32 -8.87
C ARG A 162 3.67 -7.91 -9.35
N GLN A 163 3.78 -6.85 -10.16
CA GLN A 163 5.09 -6.39 -10.66
C GLN A 163 6.05 -5.99 -9.53
N THR A 164 5.56 -5.32 -8.49
CA THR A 164 6.42 -5.00 -7.34
C THR A 164 6.88 -6.24 -6.56
N ARG A 165 6.02 -7.24 -6.43
CA ARG A 165 6.35 -8.49 -5.71
C ARG A 165 7.21 -9.46 -6.51
N ASP A 166 7.05 -9.50 -7.83
CA ASP A 166 7.95 -10.24 -8.72
C ASP A 166 9.38 -9.69 -8.65
N LEU A 167 9.52 -8.37 -8.51
CA LEU A 167 10.82 -7.69 -8.44
C LEU A 167 11.51 -7.88 -7.10
N LEU A 168 10.76 -7.75 -6.00
CA LEU A 168 11.25 -7.87 -4.64
C LEU A 168 10.29 -8.74 -3.82
N PRO A 169 10.48 -10.08 -3.85
CA PRO A 169 9.67 -11.00 -3.05
C PRO A 169 9.97 -10.83 -1.57
N VAL A 170 9.01 -11.22 -0.72
CA VAL A 170 9.15 -11.20 0.75
C VAL A 170 10.35 -12.06 1.16
N LEU A 171 11.20 -11.57 2.07
CA LEU A 171 12.43 -12.27 2.45
C LEU A 171 12.17 -13.55 3.25
N HIS A 172 11.12 -13.54 4.08
CA HIS A 172 10.70 -14.68 4.87
C HIS A 172 9.35 -15.18 4.37
N GLY A 173 9.28 -16.48 4.05
CA GLY A 173 8.16 -17.07 3.32
C GLY A 173 6.81 -16.62 3.87
N PRO A 174 5.94 -16.04 3.03
CA PRO A 174 4.68 -15.51 3.49
C PRO A 174 3.85 -16.63 4.12
N ILE A 175 3.16 -16.32 5.22
CA ILE A 175 2.04 -17.14 5.62
C ILE A 175 1.03 -17.10 4.45
N PRO A 176 0.52 -18.25 3.98
CA PRO A 176 -0.48 -18.28 2.92
C PRO A 176 -1.62 -17.31 3.22
N GLY A 177 -1.92 -16.40 2.27
CA GLY A 177 -2.96 -15.39 2.41
C GLY A 177 -2.53 -14.06 3.05
N ALA A 178 -1.27 -13.90 3.47
CA ALA A 178 -0.79 -12.63 4.03
C ALA A 178 -0.43 -11.59 2.96
N GLU A 179 -0.21 -12.00 1.71
CA GLU A 179 0.14 -11.06 0.64
C GLU A 179 -1.07 -10.22 0.21
N PRO A 180 -0.89 -8.93 -0.12
CA PRO A 180 -1.96 -8.11 -0.64
C PRO A 180 -2.47 -8.70 -1.94
N ASP A 181 -3.76 -9.05 -1.96
CA ASP A 181 -4.45 -9.56 -3.14
C ASP A 181 -5.51 -8.56 -3.59
N PRO A 182 -5.19 -7.64 -4.52
CA PRO A 182 -6.16 -6.70 -5.06
C PRO A 182 -7.39 -7.37 -5.68
N GLU A 183 -7.33 -8.65 -6.05
CA GLU A 183 -8.47 -9.35 -6.63
C GLU A 183 -9.55 -9.69 -5.59
N SER A 184 -9.15 -9.84 -4.32
CA SER A 184 -10.07 -10.16 -3.21
C SER A 184 -10.76 -8.93 -2.59
N ILE A 185 -10.26 -7.72 -2.87
CA ILE A 185 -10.78 -6.48 -2.27
C ILE A 185 -12.23 -6.20 -2.70
N ASP A 186 -13.11 -6.00 -1.72
CA ASP A 186 -14.45 -5.43 -1.94
C ASP A 186 -14.38 -3.90 -1.82
N PHE A 187 -14.06 -3.23 -2.93
CA PHE A 187 -13.84 -1.78 -2.95
C PHE A 187 -15.01 -0.98 -2.34
N ALA A 188 -16.25 -1.43 -2.50
CA ALA A 188 -17.42 -0.72 -1.99
C ALA A 188 -17.56 -0.78 -0.46
N ARG A 189 -16.96 -1.79 0.19
CA ARG A 189 -17.11 -2.04 1.63
C ARG A 189 -15.83 -1.79 2.42
N GLU A 190 -14.69 -1.96 1.77
CA GLU A 190 -13.36 -1.98 2.40
C GLU A 190 -12.54 -0.74 2.06
N CYS A 191 -12.94 0.04 1.06
CA CYS A 191 -12.19 1.21 0.64
C CYS A 191 -12.95 2.53 0.82
N ALA A 192 -12.17 3.57 1.08
CA ALA A 192 -12.57 4.97 1.07
C ALA A 192 -11.60 5.77 0.20
N THR A 193 -11.96 7.01 -0.09
CA THR A 193 -11.14 7.96 -0.84
C THR A 193 -10.82 9.15 0.05
N ASP A 194 -9.59 9.63 0.02
CA ASP A 194 -9.14 10.69 0.93
C ASP A 194 -8.39 11.84 0.23
N ALA A 195 -7.91 11.64 -1.00
CA ALA A 195 -7.28 12.68 -1.79
C ALA A 195 -7.57 12.52 -3.28
N VAL A 196 -7.63 13.66 -3.97
CA VAL A 196 -7.68 13.75 -5.43
C VAL A 196 -6.54 14.62 -5.90
N TYR A 197 -5.91 14.20 -6.99
CA TYR A 197 -4.93 14.97 -7.71
C TYR A 197 -5.39 15.09 -9.18
N ALA A 198 -5.89 16.27 -9.55
CA ALA A 198 -6.20 16.61 -10.93
C ALA A 198 -5.25 17.72 -11.39
N ARG A 199 -4.51 17.50 -12.48
CA ARG A 199 -3.72 18.56 -13.10
C ARG A 199 -4.65 19.37 -14.01
N PHE A 200 -4.83 20.65 -13.69
CA PHE A 200 -5.53 21.58 -14.56
C PHE A 200 -4.64 21.94 -15.76
N GLU A 201 -4.81 21.21 -16.86
CA GLU A 201 -4.35 21.66 -18.18
C GLU A 201 -5.53 22.38 -18.85
N MET A 202 -5.32 23.59 -19.37
CA MET A 202 -6.43 24.48 -19.78
C MET A 202 -7.24 23.99 -20.99
N ASP A 203 -6.80 22.94 -21.70
CA ASP A 203 -7.34 22.59 -23.02
C ASP A 203 -7.78 21.11 -23.17
N GLN A 204 -7.66 20.27 -22.12
CA GLN A 204 -8.13 18.89 -22.11
C GLN A 204 -8.66 18.52 -20.71
N THR A 205 -9.50 17.49 -20.61
CA THR A 205 -9.85 16.86 -19.32
C THR A 205 -8.91 15.66 -19.12
N PRO A 206 -7.64 15.87 -18.69
CA PRO A 206 -6.72 14.75 -18.50
C PRO A 206 -7.26 13.82 -17.41
N PRO A 207 -6.89 12.53 -17.44
CA PRO A 207 -7.24 11.61 -16.36
C PRO A 207 -6.83 12.19 -14.99
N ALA A 208 -7.72 12.01 -14.02
CA ALA A 208 -7.46 12.39 -12.65
C ALA A 208 -6.74 11.26 -11.93
N MET A 209 -5.98 11.57 -10.88
CA MET A 209 -5.53 10.57 -9.94
C MET A 209 -6.34 10.68 -8.64
N ALA A 210 -6.68 9.55 -8.06
CA ALA A 210 -7.36 9.49 -6.78
C ALA A 210 -6.61 8.55 -5.84
N ARG A 211 -6.50 8.96 -4.58
CA ARG A 211 -5.97 8.09 -3.53
C ARG A 211 -7.11 7.34 -2.88
N MET A 212 -6.96 6.03 -2.85
CA MET A 212 -7.82 5.13 -2.12
C MET A 212 -7.11 4.66 -0.86
N ILE A 213 -7.85 4.55 0.23
CA ILE A 213 -7.45 3.86 1.46
C ILE A 213 -8.33 2.61 1.54
N CYS A 214 -7.71 1.43 1.61
CA CYS A 214 -8.41 0.16 1.74
C CYS A 214 -7.97 -0.54 3.04
N GLU A 215 -8.93 -0.94 3.85
CA GLU A 215 -8.69 -1.69 5.09
C GLU A 215 -8.86 -3.19 4.84
N ASP A 216 -7.82 -3.97 5.14
CA ASP A 216 -7.92 -5.41 5.26
C ASP A 216 -8.49 -5.74 6.64
N ARG A 217 -9.76 -6.13 6.69
CA ARG A 217 -10.45 -6.42 7.95
C ARG A 217 -10.00 -7.73 8.60
N GLU A 218 -9.45 -8.66 7.82
CA GLU A 218 -9.01 -9.96 8.33
C GLU A 218 -7.59 -9.85 8.92
N ALA A 219 -6.66 -9.22 8.21
CA ALA A 219 -5.29 -9.03 8.68
C ALA A 219 -5.12 -7.78 9.56
N GLY A 220 -6.00 -6.78 9.45
CA GLY A 220 -5.91 -5.51 10.17
C GLY A 220 -4.94 -4.50 9.53
N GLY A 221 -4.55 -4.71 8.27
CA GLY A 221 -3.68 -3.81 7.51
C GLY A 221 -4.46 -2.67 6.85
N VAL A 222 -3.81 -1.53 6.64
CA VAL A 222 -4.37 -0.40 5.89
C VAL A 222 -3.44 -0.11 4.72
N SER A 223 -3.96 -0.23 3.49
CA SER A 223 -3.22 0.05 2.28
C SER A 223 -3.71 1.33 1.61
N THR A 224 -2.78 2.13 1.08
CA THR A 224 -3.12 3.29 0.25
C THR A 224 -2.60 3.12 -1.16
N TYR A 225 -3.47 3.44 -2.13
CA TYR A 225 -3.19 3.30 -3.55
C TYR A 225 -3.47 4.59 -4.29
N TRP A 226 -2.55 5.03 -5.14
CA TRP A 226 -2.82 6.07 -6.12
C TRP A 226 -3.23 5.41 -7.44
N VAL A 227 -4.43 5.71 -7.91
CA VAL A 227 -5.00 5.12 -9.13
C VAL A 227 -5.37 6.22 -10.12
N THR A 228 -5.32 5.87 -11.40
CA THR A 228 -5.72 6.79 -12.48
C THR A 228 -7.17 6.55 -12.82
N VAL A 229 -7.93 7.63 -12.92
CA VAL A 229 -9.37 7.64 -13.17
C VAL A 229 -9.61 8.39 -14.49
N PRO A 230 -10.02 7.71 -15.57
CA PRO A 230 -10.20 8.34 -16.87
C PRO A 230 -11.43 9.26 -16.88
N ALA A 231 -11.39 10.28 -17.74
CA ALA A 231 -12.50 11.21 -17.91
C ALA A 231 -13.75 10.52 -18.48
N VAL A 232 -14.94 10.99 -18.07
CA VAL A 232 -16.20 10.52 -18.64
C VAL A 232 -16.37 11.11 -20.04
N GLY A 233 -16.38 10.26 -21.07
CA GLY A 233 -16.63 10.68 -22.46
C GLY A 233 -15.38 10.93 -23.32
N GLY A 234 -14.19 10.52 -22.84
CA GLY A 234 -12.96 10.38 -23.64
C GLY A 234 -12.86 9.03 -24.36
#